data_AF-A0A0D1EPD5-F1
#
_entry.id   AF-A0A0D1EPD5-F1
#
_cell.length_a   1.000
_cell.length_b   1.000
_cell.length_c   1.000
_cell.angle_alpha   90.00
_cell.angle_beta   90.00
_cell.angle_gamma   90.00
#
_symmetry.space_group_name_H-M   'P 1'
#
loop_
_entity.id
_entity.type
_entity.pdbx_description
1 polymer ?
#
loop_
_entity_poly.entity_id
_entity_poly.type
_entity_poly.pdbx_seq_one_letter_code
_entity_poly.pdbx_strand_id
1 'polypeptide(L)'
;MTRIAVVAGGSAGVGRAVVSAMIDRGWKVAVLARGKERLDEIASEYGDAVFTRTCNVAEDAQLQAAADAIMGHWGAPDVWVNCAMLTKFAAFEDVTEDEFQKITATTYFGQVNGCRAALRIMKRGNIVNVGSGLSYRPVPLQAAYVGAKHAINGFTGALRSELIHQGRPIELSLVQLPAINTPQFDWARNAMAAKPQPAPPIFQPQVAADAVMKAIDTNARELLVGRSVIELVFGDMLLPGMIDKQMATSGYEAQASDQKDWGRPDNLEGPIDYPPRAEGSYGHRAEPSGLIVDADMARKAAVFGGVAIAFGLGAAIGGFLGGRGRPASPNGVAMQDNRRPWGYDRPPAGSSVRALPH
;
A
#
# COMPACT_ATOMS: atom_id res chain seq x y z
N MET A 1 -1.53 11.28 27.59
CA MET A 1 -2.75 10.59 27.13
C MET A 1 -2.34 9.22 26.62
N THR A 2 -3.09 8.18 26.96
CA THR A 2 -2.84 6.80 26.49
C THR A 2 -3.14 6.72 24.99
N ARG A 3 -2.23 6.18 24.20
CA ARG A 3 -2.44 5.94 22.76
C ARG A 3 -3.12 4.60 22.56
N ILE A 4 -4.23 4.59 21.83
CA ILE A 4 -5.05 3.40 21.64
C ILE A 4 -5.11 3.04 20.15
N ALA A 5 -4.81 1.79 19.84
CA ALA A 5 -4.93 1.25 18.49
C ALA A 5 -5.89 0.05 18.46
N VAL A 6 -6.54 -0.15 17.32
CA VAL A 6 -7.28 -1.37 17.00
C VAL A 6 -6.58 -2.08 15.85
N VAL A 7 -6.35 -3.38 15.95
CA VAL A 7 -5.79 -4.21 14.87
C VAL A 7 -6.78 -5.32 14.54
N ALA A 8 -7.52 -5.13 13.45
CA ALA A 8 -8.43 -6.13 12.89
C ALA A 8 -7.62 -7.15 12.08
N GLY A 9 -7.54 -8.38 12.60
CA GLY A 9 -6.64 -9.43 12.09
C GLY A 9 -5.30 -9.51 12.83
N GLY A 10 -5.22 -9.06 14.09
CA GLY A 10 -3.96 -8.95 14.84
C GLY A 10 -3.43 -10.24 15.51
N SER A 11 -4.11 -11.38 15.40
CA SER A 11 -3.73 -12.60 16.14
C SER A 11 -2.58 -13.41 15.51
N ALA A 12 -2.17 -13.12 14.28
CA ALA A 12 -1.04 -13.77 13.61
C ALA A 12 -0.52 -12.93 12.43
N GLY A 13 0.57 -13.38 11.81
CA GLY A 13 1.08 -12.78 10.57
C GLY A 13 1.53 -11.32 10.75
N VAL A 14 1.31 -10.53 9.71
CA VAL A 14 1.53 -9.07 9.71
C VAL A 14 0.79 -8.39 10.86
N GLY A 15 -0.47 -8.76 11.10
CA GLY A 15 -1.26 -8.14 12.16
C GLY A 15 -0.63 -8.33 13.54
N ARG A 16 -0.10 -9.53 13.84
CA ARG A 16 0.60 -9.77 15.11
C ARG A 16 1.90 -8.98 15.21
N ALA A 17 2.68 -8.89 14.13
CA ALA A 17 3.88 -8.04 14.10
C ALA A 17 3.55 -6.56 14.36
N VAL A 18 2.44 -6.06 13.82
CA VAL A 18 1.94 -4.70 14.08
C VAL A 18 1.55 -4.53 15.56
N VAL A 19 0.84 -5.50 16.13
CA VAL A 19 0.49 -5.48 17.57
C VAL A 19 1.74 -5.38 18.44
N SER A 20 2.73 -6.25 18.22
CA SER A 20 4.00 -6.21 18.96
C SER A 20 4.71 -4.86 18.80
N ALA A 21 4.86 -4.35 17.57
CA ALA A 21 5.51 -3.05 17.33
C ALA A 21 4.78 -1.86 17.98
N MET A 22 3.45 -1.91 18.07
CA MET A 22 2.66 -0.89 18.78
C MET A 22 2.86 -0.98 20.29
N ILE A 23 2.85 -2.19 20.86
CA ILE A 23 3.06 -2.41 22.29
C ILE A 23 4.47 -1.99 22.72
N ASP A 24 5.48 -2.31 21.92
CA ASP A 24 6.87 -1.88 22.15
C ASP A 24 7.02 -0.35 22.20
N ARG A 25 6.11 0.36 21.51
CA ARG A 25 6.02 1.83 21.55
C ARG A 25 5.05 2.34 22.62
N GLY A 26 4.57 1.50 23.53
CA GLY A 26 3.71 1.86 24.65
C GLY A 26 2.24 2.16 24.27
N TRP A 27 1.74 1.61 23.17
CA TRP A 27 0.32 1.67 22.84
C TRP A 27 -0.48 0.63 23.61
N LYS A 28 -1.75 0.93 23.87
CA LYS A 28 -2.77 -0.07 24.21
C LYS A 28 -3.40 -0.56 22.90
N VAL A 29 -3.50 -1.87 22.72
CA VAL A 29 -3.91 -2.45 21.42
C VAL A 29 -5.10 -3.38 21.58
N ALA A 30 -6.20 -3.05 20.90
CA ALA A 30 -7.34 -3.92 20.79
C ALA A 30 -7.13 -4.88 19.60
N VAL A 31 -7.14 -6.19 19.85
CA VAL A 31 -6.86 -7.22 18.85
C VAL A 31 -8.15 -7.96 18.50
N LEU A 32 -8.54 -7.88 17.23
CA LEU A 32 -9.75 -8.54 16.72
C LEU A 32 -9.35 -9.70 15.81
N ALA A 33 -9.89 -10.90 16.05
CA ALA A 33 -9.69 -12.07 15.18
C ALA A 33 -10.78 -13.12 15.38
N ARG A 34 -10.86 -14.13 14.49
CA ARG A 34 -11.82 -15.24 14.63
C ARG A 34 -11.40 -16.32 15.64
N GLY A 35 -10.09 -16.60 15.73
CA GLY A 35 -9.57 -17.70 16.56
C GLY A 35 -9.39 -17.29 18.01
N LYS A 36 -10.14 -17.93 18.92
CA LYS A 36 -10.15 -17.59 20.35
C LYS A 36 -8.83 -17.97 21.03
N GLU A 37 -8.27 -19.14 20.71
CA GLU A 37 -7.05 -19.64 21.33
C GLU A 37 -5.89 -18.64 21.14
N ARG A 38 -5.71 -18.18 19.91
CA ARG A 38 -4.67 -17.17 19.58
C ARG A 38 -4.92 -15.80 20.23
N LEU A 39 -6.19 -15.46 20.50
CA LEU A 39 -6.55 -14.25 21.23
C LEU A 39 -6.29 -14.40 22.75
N ASP A 40 -6.52 -15.57 23.31
CA ASP A 40 -6.20 -15.84 24.71
C ASP A 40 -4.68 -15.81 24.92
N GLU A 41 -3.90 -16.38 23.99
CA GLU A 41 -2.45 -16.37 24.05
C GLU A 41 -1.85 -14.96 23.96
N ILE A 42 -2.33 -14.12 23.03
CA ILE A 42 -1.84 -12.72 22.93
C ILE A 42 -2.23 -11.90 24.17
N ALA A 43 -3.39 -12.17 24.77
CA ALA A 43 -3.80 -11.55 26.03
C ALA A 43 -2.90 -12.00 27.20
N SER A 44 -2.53 -13.29 27.24
CA SER A 44 -1.60 -13.82 28.25
C SER A 44 -0.19 -13.26 28.10
N GLU A 45 0.27 -13.02 26.87
CA GLU A 45 1.61 -12.50 26.58
C GLU A 45 1.76 -11.04 26.99
N TYR A 46 0.77 -10.20 26.67
CA TYR A 46 0.88 -8.74 26.83
C TYR A 46 0.05 -8.16 27.99
N GLY A 47 -0.77 -8.98 28.66
CA GLY A 47 -1.62 -8.57 29.78
C GLY A 47 -2.47 -7.34 29.45
N ASP A 48 -2.50 -6.37 30.37
CA ASP A 48 -3.31 -5.15 30.26
C ASP A 48 -2.94 -4.26 29.07
N ALA A 49 -1.84 -4.51 28.37
CA ALA A 49 -1.53 -3.79 27.14
C ALA A 49 -2.46 -4.16 25.97
N VAL A 50 -3.15 -5.31 26.06
CA VAL A 50 -4.01 -5.83 25.00
C VAL A 50 -5.43 -6.07 25.49
N PHE A 51 -6.39 -5.72 24.65
CA PHE A 51 -7.81 -6.08 24.80
C PHE A 51 -8.17 -6.98 23.61
N THR A 52 -8.68 -8.18 23.86
CA THR A 52 -9.00 -9.11 22.76
C THR A 52 -10.50 -9.30 22.59
N ARG A 53 -10.91 -9.48 21.33
CA ARG A 53 -12.31 -9.78 21.02
C ARG A 53 -12.42 -10.69 19.80
N THR A 54 -13.15 -11.78 19.96
CA THR A 54 -13.53 -12.63 18.82
C THR A 54 -14.42 -11.83 17.87
N CYS A 55 -14.02 -11.75 16.60
CA CYS A 55 -14.69 -10.95 15.59
C CYS A 55 -14.41 -11.52 14.19
N ASN A 56 -15.47 -11.79 13.43
CA ASN A 56 -15.41 -11.94 11.99
C ASN A 56 -15.58 -10.56 11.33
N VAL A 57 -14.55 -10.07 10.64
CA VAL A 57 -14.57 -8.74 10.02
C VAL A 57 -15.58 -8.63 8.86
N ALA A 58 -15.98 -9.76 8.26
CA ALA A 58 -17.03 -9.79 7.26
C ALA A 58 -18.41 -9.38 7.84
N GLU A 59 -18.59 -9.47 9.17
CA GLU A 59 -19.83 -9.17 9.87
C GLU A 59 -19.78 -7.77 10.52
N ASP A 60 -20.40 -6.76 9.90
CA ASP A 60 -20.41 -5.37 10.42
C ASP A 60 -20.94 -5.30 11.86
N ALA A 61 -21.93 -6.13 12.21
CA ALA A 61 -22.49 -6.17 13.56
C ALA A 61 -21.47 -6.65 14.62
N GLN A 62 -20.59 -7.60 14.27
CA GLN A 62 -19.55 -8.05 15.20
C GLN A 62 -18.46 -6.99 15.38
N LEU A 63 -18.09 -6.30 14.29
CA LEU A 63 -17.17 -5.17 14.33
C LEU A 63 -17.73 -4.00 15.15
N GLN A 64 -19.03 -3.72 15.02
CA GLN A 64 -19.70 -2.71 15.82
C GLN A 64 -19.67 -3.08 17.31
N ALA A 65 -20.04 -4.31 17.66
CA ALA A 65 -20.00 -4.77 19.04
C ALA A 65 -18.57 -4.74 19.63
N ALA A 66 -17.55 -5.03 18.83
CA ALA A 66 -16.16 -4.91 19.23
C ALA A 66 -15.75 -3.43 19.44
N ALA A 67 -16.14 -2.54 18.53
CA ALA A 67 -15.89 -1.10 18.63
C ALA A 67 -16.54 -0.50 19.88
N ASP A 68 -17.78 -0.87 20.19
CA ASP A 68 -18.48 -0.41 21.40
C ASP A 68 -17.81 -0.91 22.68
N ALA A 69 -17.33 -2.17 22.68
CA ALA A 69 -16.58 -2.72 23.80
C ALA A 69 -15.23 -2.00 24.02
N ILE A 70 -14.50 -1.69 22.94
CA ILE A 70 -13.25 -0.92 22.99
C ILE A 70 -13.51 0.49 23.53
N MET A 71 -14.57 1.14 23.03
CA MET A 71 -14.99 2.48 23.45
C MET A 71 -15.31 2.51 24.94
N GLY A 72 -16.02 1.50 25.46
CA GLY A 72 -16.30 1.35 26.88
C GLY A 72 -15.08 1.01 27.74
N HIS A 73 -14.07 0.33 27.18
CA HIS A 73 -12.90 -0.13 27.92
C HIS A 73 -11.78 0.92 28.03
N TRP A 74 -11.43 1.56 26.92
CA TRP A 74 -10.28 2.50 26.87
C TRP A 74 -10.61 3.88 26.31
N GLY A 75 -11.77 4.06 25.67
CA GLY A 75 -12.06 5.30 24.96
C GLY A 75 -11.96 5.16 23.44
N ALA A 76 -11.98 6.32 22.77
CA ALA A 76 -11.88 6.37 21.32
C ALA A 76 -10.43 6.05 20.88
N PRO A 77 -10.23 5.19 19.87
CA PRO A 77 -8.90 4.90 19.37
C PRO A 77 -8.32 6.05 18.55
N ASP A 78 -6.98 6.15 18.53
CA ASP A 78 -6.23 7.03 17.66
C ASP A 78 -5.90 6.35 16.32
N VAL A 79 -5.81 5.01 16.31
CA VAL A 79 -5.45 4.23 15.12
C VAL A 79 -6.37 3.03 14.94
N TRP A 80 -6.72 2.75 13.68
CA TRP A 80 -7.38 1.51 13.30
C TRP A 80 -6.65 0.85 12.12
N VAL A 81 -6.17 -0.37 12.30
CA VAL A 81 -5.45 -1.14 11.27
C VAL A 81 -6.33 -2.29 10.77
N ASN A 82 -6.65 -2.28 9.49
CA ASN A 82 -7.36 -3.36 8.80
C ASN A 82 -6.36 -4.31 8.12
N CYS A 83 -6.11 -5.46 8.74
CA CYS A 83 -5.11 -6.45 8.29
C CYS A 83 -5.69 -7.82 7.93
N ALA A 84 -6.88 -8.17 8.44
CA ALA A 84 -7.51 -9.46 8.20
C ALA A 84 -7.73 -9.75 6.70
N MET A 85 -7.49 -10.99 6.29
CA MET A 85 -7.73 -11.47 4.93
C MET A 85 -7.95 -12.99 4.90
N LEU A 86 -8.56 -13.44 3.81
CA LEU A 86 -8.58 -14.83 3.36
C LEU A 86 -8.11 -14.92 1.91
N THR A 87 -7.60 -16.08 1.53
CA THR A 87 -7.23 -16.39 0.15
C THR A 87 -7.35 -17.90 -0.09
N LYS A 88 -7.43 -18.28 -1.37
CA LYS A 88 -7.30 -19.64 -1.86
C LYS A 88 -6.29 -19.62 -3.00
N PHE A 89 -5.35 -20.57 -2.99
CA PHE A 89 -4.42 -20.79 -4.09
C PHE A 89 -5.00 -21.87 -5.01
N ALA A 90 -5.52 -21.44 -6.17
CA ALA A 90 -6.17 -22.33 -7.13
C ALA A 90 -6.33 -21.64 -8.49
N ALA A 91 -6.36 -22.43 -9.57
CA ALA A 91 -6.85 -21.93 -10.86
C ALA A 91 -8.28 -21.41 -10.69
N PHE A 92 -8.69 -20.43 -11.50
CA PHE A 92 -9.97 -19.75 -11.28
C PHE A 92 -11.16 -20.71 -11.40
N GLU A 93 -11.09 -21.63 -12.35
CA GLU A 93 -12.07 -22.70 -12.57
C GLU A 93 -12.24 -23.64 -11.36
N ASP A 94 -11.24 -23.71 -10.47
CA ASP A 94 -11.26 -24.52 -9.25
C ASP A 94 -11.68 -23.70 -8.01
N VAL A 95 -12.03 -22.42 -8.17
CA VAL A 95 -12.59 -21.58 -7.10
C VAL A 95 -14.11 -21.59 -7.22
N THR A 96 -14.78 -22.15 -6.21
CA THR A 96 -16.25 -22.12 -6.17
C THR A 96 -16.77 -20.72 -5.90
N GLU A 97 -18.05 -20.47 -6.25
CA GLU A 97 -18.71 -19.20 -5.97
C GLU A 97 -18.68 -18.85 -4.47
N ASP A 98 -19.02 -19.81 -3.61
CA ASP A 98 -19.02 -19.64 -2.15
C ASP A 98 -17.62 -19.25 -1.61
N GLU A 99 -16.56 -19.91 -2.09
CA GLU A 99 -15.19 -19.56 -1.70
C GLU A 99 -14.81 -18.15 -2.17
N PHE A 100 -15.19 -17.78 -3.39
CA PHE A 100 -14.94 -16.43 -3.92
C PHE A 100 -15.66 -15.36 -3.08
N GLN A 101 -16.92 -15.62 -2.72
CA GLN A 101 -17.71 -14.75 -1.85
C GLN A 101 -17.08 -14.62 -0.47
N LYS A 102 -16.67 -15.72 0.18
CA LYS A 102 -16.01 -15.71 1.50
C LYS A 102 -14.69 -14.93 1.50
N ILE A 103 -13.87 -15.14 0.47
CA ILE A 103 -12.61 -14.41 0.29
C ILE A 103 -12.88 -12.91 0.14
N THR A 104 -13.84 -12.54 -0.71
CA THR A 104 -14.22 -11.14 -0.92
C THR A 104 -14.81 -10.52 0.35
N ALA A 105 -15.68 -11.24 1.04
CA ALA A 105 -16.31 -10.82 2.29
C ALA A 105 -15.27 -10.51 3.37
N THR A 106 -14.28 -11.37 3.54
CA THR A 106 -13.25 -11.14 4.56
C THR A 106 -12.21 -10.13 4.12
N THR A 107 -11.68 -10.24 2.90
CA THR A 107 -10.53 -9.45 2.45
C THR A 107 -10.91 -8.03 2.01
N TYR A 108 -12.06 -7.85 1.34
CA TYR A 108 -12.54 -6.53 0.93
C TYR A 108 -13.56 -5.97 1.92
N PHE A 109 -14.72 -6.62 2.06
CA PHE A 109 -15.78 -6.09 2.94
C PHE A 109 -15.33 -6.00 4.40
N GLY A 110 -14.40 -6.86 4.85
CA GLY A 110 -13.77 -6.73 6.15
C GLY A 110 -13.06 -5.40 6.38
N GLN A 111 -12.35 -4.86 5.40
CA GLN A 111 -11.73 -3.53 5.51
C GLN A 111 -12.78 -2.41 5.40
N VAL A 112 -13.78 -2.57 4.54
CA VAL A 112 -14.90 -1.61 4.44
C VAL A 112 -15.63 -1.49 5.78
N ASN A 113 -16.00 -2.62 6.39
CA ASN A 113 -16.66 -2.66 7.70
C ASN A 113 -15.73 -2.16 8.80
N GLY A 114 -14.43 -2.48 8.75
CA GLY A 114 -13.44 -1.93 9.67
C GLY A 114 -13.37 -0.40 9.60
N CYS A 115 -13.35 0.19 8.40
CA CYS A 115 -13.47 1.64 8.23
C CYS A 115 -14.79 2.19 8.79
N ARG A 116 -15.93 1.52 8.56
CA ARG A 116 -17.22 1.95 9.14
C ARG A 116 -17.17 1.97 10.67
N ALA A 117 -16.70 0.89 11.29
CA ALA A 117 -16.57 0.78 12.74
C ALA A 117 -15.62 1.86 13.30
N ALA A 118 -14.45 2.04 12.67
CA ALA A 118 -13.49 3.09 13.00
C ALA A 118 -14.15 4.48 12.95
N LEU A 119 -14.82 4.82 11.85
CA LEU A 119 -15.43 6.14 11.66
C LEU A 119 -16.60 6.44 12.61
N ARG A 120 -17.22 5.42 13.22
CA ARG A 120 -18.25 5.60 14.25
C ARG A 120 -17.66 6.04 15.59
N ILE A 121 -16.49 5.51 15.98
CA ILE A 121 -15.91 5.75 17.31
C ILE A 121 -14.71 6.72 17.30
N MET A 122 -13.95 6.81 16.20
CA MET A 122 -12.78 7.69 16.09
C MET A 122 -13.19 9.15 15.89
N LYS A 123 -12.48 10.05 16.58
CA LYS A 123 -12.64 11.52 16.44
C LYS A 123 -11.56 12.15 15.56
N ARG A 124 -10.36 11.59 15.60
CA ARG A 124 -9.16 11.98 14.84
C ARG A 124 -8.22 10.78 14.73
N GLY A 125 -7.18 10.89 13.92
CA GLY A 125 -6.10 9.91 13.88
C GLY A 125 -5.94 9.26 12.52
N ASN A 126 -5.61 7.96 12.48
CA ASN A 126 -5.27 7.28 11.22
C ASN A 126 -5.96 5.91 11.09
N ILE A 127 -6.55 5.64 9.93
CA ILE A 127 -7.02 4.31 9.53
C ILE A 127 -6.05 3.74 8.48
N VAL A 128 -5.38 2.65 8.83
CA VAL A 128 -4.41 1.98 7.96
C VAL A 128 -5.04 0.73 7.34
N ASN A 129 -5.20 0.75 6.02
CA ASN A 129 -5.60 -0.43 5.24
C ASN A 129 -4.35 -1.15 4.73
N VAL A 130 -4.17 -2.40 5.17
CA VAL A 130 -3.09 -3.25 4.67
C VAL A 130 -3.47 -3.74 3.27
N GLY A 131 -2.78 -3.19 2.28
CA GLY A 131 -2.90 -3.50 0.86
C GLY A 131 -1.90 -4.57 0.42
N SER A 132 -1.68 -4.64 -0.88
CA SER A 132 -0.73 -5.55 -1.52
C SER A 132 -0.22 -4.94 -2.82
N GLY A 133 1.07 -5.13 -3.14
CA GLY A 133 1.58 -4.79 -4.48
C GLY A 133 0.86 -5.53 -5.60
N LEU A 134 0.20 -6.65 -5.28
CA LEU A 134 -0.67 -7.38 -6.19
C LEU A 134 -1.92 -6.59 -6.61
N SER A 135 -2.23 -5.47 -5.94
CA SER A 135 -3.27 -4.50 -6.35
C SER A 135 -2.86 -3.62 -7.54
N TYR A 136 -1.62 -3.75 -8.02
CA TYR A 136 -1.12 -3.06 -9.20
C TYR A 136 -0.73 -4.04 -10.29
N ARG A 137 -0.09 -5.15 -9.90
CA ARG A 137 0.21 -6.23 -10.82
C ARG A 137 -0.43 -7.54 -10.33
N PRO A 138 -1.52 -7.99 -10.97
CA PRO A 138 -2.13 -9.28 -10.70
C PRO A 138 -1.17 -10.46 -10.90
N VAL A 139 -1.42 -11.53 -10.15
CA VAL A 139 -0.77 -12.84 -10.31
C VAL A 139 -1.81 -13.91 -10.56
N PRO A 140 -1.47 -15.02 -11.26
CA PRO A 140 -2.37 -16.15 -11.41
C PRO A 140 -2.67 -16.81 -10.06
N LEU A 141 -3.60 -17.76 -10.04
CA LEU A 141 -3.91 -18.62 -8.88
C LEU A 141 -4.54 -17.95 -7.65
N GLN A 142 -4.76 -16.64 -7.68
CA GLN A 142 -5.30 -15.86 -6.55
C GLN A 142 -6.35 -14.82 -6.97
N ALA A 143 -7.14 -15.11 -8.00
CA ALA A 143 -8.07 -14.15 -8.61
C ALA A 143 -9.01 -13.46 -7.59
N ALA A 144 -9.60 -14.22 -6.66
CA ALA A 144 -10.49 -13.67 -5.63
C ALA A 144 -9.77 -12.69 -4.68
N TYR A 145 -8.58 -13.07 -4.20
CA TYR A 145 -7.77 -12.23 -3.31
C TYR A 145 -7.29 -10.97 -4.03
N VAL A 146 -6.77 -11.12 -5.25
CA VAL A 146 -6.26 -10.01 -6.06
C VAL A 146 -7.39 -9.03 -6.38
N GLY A 147 -8.57 -9.51 -6.79
CA GLY A 147 -9.73 -8.65 -7.03
C GLY A 147 -10.16 -7.87 -5.77
N ALA A 148 -10.23 -8.54 -4.62
CA ALA A 148 -10.54 -7.91 -3.34
C ALA A 148 -9.51 -6.83 -2.95
N LYS A 149 -8.21 -7.10 -3.12
CA LYS A 149 -7.14 -6.13 -2.81
C LYS A 149 -7.09 -4.95 -3.78
N HIS A 150 -7.44 -5.12 -5.05
CA HIS A 150 -7.63 -4.01 -5.98
C HIS A 150 -8.81 -3.12 -5.55
N ALA A 151 -9.93 -3.71 -5.15
CA ALA A 151 -11.12 -2.96 -4.74
C ALA A 151 -10.84 -2.02 -3.54
N ILE A 152 -9.96 -2.44 -2.62
CA ILE A 152 -9.54 -1.63 -1.47
C ILE A 152 -8.89 -0.30 -1.90
N ASN A 153 -8.10 -0.29 -2.98
CA ASN A 153 -7.44 0.93 -3.47
C ASN A 153 -8.49 1.98 -3.90
N GLY A 154 -9.46 1.56 -4.71
CA GLY A 154 -10.56 2.42 -5.16
C GLY A 154 -11.43 2.90 -4.01
N PHE A 155 -11.84 1.99 -3.13
CA PHE A 155 -12.62 2.31 -1.93
C PHE A 155 -11.92 3.33 -1.03
N THR A 156 -10.64 3.12 -0.72
CA THR A 156 -9.87 4.01 0.14
C THR A 156 -9.70 5.39 -0.49
N GLY A 157 -9.52 5.45 -1.82
CA GLY A 157 -9.46 6.71 -2.56
C GLY A 157 -10.77 7.50 -2.49
N ALA A 158 -11.92 6.84 -2.68
CA ALA A 158 -13.24 7.45 -2.59
C ALA A 158 -13.51 7.97 -1.16
N LEU A 159 -13.32 7.12 -0.14
CA LEU A 159 -13.55 7.48 1.25
C LEU A 159 -12.69 8.67 1.69
N ARG A 160 -11.43 8.74 1.23
CA ARG A 160 -10.54 9.87 1.54
C ARG A 160 -11.14 11.20 1.10
N SER A 161 -11.66 11.26 -0.11
CA SER A 161 -12.27 12.48 -0.66
C SER A 161 -13.46 12.93 0.17
N GLU A 162 -14.27 12.00 0.66
CA GLU A 162 -15.39 12.29 1.56
C GLU A 162 -14.91 12.86 2.91
N LEU A 163 -13.89 12.24 3.53
CA LEU A 163 -13.34 12.71 4.80
C LEU A 163 -12.74 14.13 4.69
N ILE A 164 -12.06 14.42 3.57
CA ILE A 164 -11.55 15.77 3.26
C ILE A 164 -12.70 16.76 3.12
N HIS A 165 -13.73 16.42 2.34
CA HIS A 165 -14.90 17.27 2.13
C HIS A 165 -15.62 17.58 3.46
N GLN A 166 -15.71 16.60 4.35
CA GLN A 166 -16.32 16.73 5.67
C GLN A 166 -15.43 17.44 6.70
N GLY A 167 -14.16 17.74 6.38
CA GLY A 167 -13.20 18.31 7.32
C GLY A 167 -12.89 17.38 8.51
N ARG A 168 -13.02 16.06 8.34
CA ARG A 168 -12.76 15.10 9.42
C ARG A 168 -11.25 14.90 9.59
N PRO A 169 -10.68 15.07 10.80
CA PRO A 169 -9.23 14.94 11.04
C PRO A 169 -8.79 13.47 11.15
N ILE A 170 -9.22 12.64 10.21
CA ILE A 170 -8.91 11.21 10.12
C ILE A 170 -8.20 10.96 8.80
N GLU A 171 -6.95 10.57 8.90
CA GLU A 171 -6.13 10.20 7.75
C GLU A 171 -6.39 8.75 7.36
N LEU A 172 -6.35 8.46 6.07
CA LEU A 172 -6.34 7.11 5.55
C LEU A 172 -4.93 6.78 5.07
N SER A 173 -4.45 5.56 5.29
CA SER A 173 -3.18 5.10 4.77
C SER A 173 -3.34 3.74 4.08
N LEU A 174 -2.73 3.58 2.91
CA LEU A 174 -2.57 2.29 2.24
C LEU A 174 -1.14 1.80 2.39
N VAL A 175 -0.96 0.59 2.91
CA VAL A 175 0.37 -0.03 3.00
C VAL A 175 0.42 -1.21 2.05
N GLN A 176 1.06 -1.02 0.89
CA GLN A 176 1.12 -2.01 -0.18
C GLN A 176 2.28 -2.97 0.08
N LEU A 177 1.95 -4.16 0.56
CA LEU A 177 2.95 -5.15 0.98
C LEU A 177 3.47 -6.00 -0.18
N PRO A 178 4.75 -6.41 -0.12
CA PRO A 178 5.34 -7.45 -0.97
C PRO A 178 4.92 -8.82 -0.43
N ALA A 179 5.56 -9.89 -0.92
CA ALA A 179 5.44 -11.20 -0.30
C ALA A 179 6.09 -11.20 1.10
N ILE A 180 5.27 -11.46 2.12
CA ILE A 180 5.70 -11.49 3.52
C ILE A 180 5.69 -12.93 4.04
N ASN A 181 6.74 -13.34 4.75
CA ASN A 181 6.82 -14.62 5.45
C ASN A 181 5.81 -14.68 6.61
N THR A 182 4.56 -15.03 6.33
CA THR A 182 3.51 -15.22 7.32
C THR A 182 2.98 -16.64 7.33
N PRO A 183 2.26 -17.06 8.38
CA PRO A 183 1.54 -18.33 8.42
C PRO A 183 0.50 -18.55 7.29
N GLN A 184 0.17 -17.53 6.48
CA GLN A 184 -0.84 -17.67 5.43
C GLN A 184 -0.56 -18.82 4.47
N PHE A 185 0.72 -19.08 4.17
CA PHE A 185 1.14 -20.15 3.26
C PHE A 185 1.07 -21.54 3.89
N ASP A 186 0.86 -21.60 5.21
CA ASP A 186 0.72 -22.84 5.95
C ASP A 186 -0.75 -23.22 6.17
N TRP A 187 -1.71 -22.29 6.01
CA TRP A 187 -3.13 -22.56 6.29
C TRP A 187 -4.13 -22.04 5.26
N ALA A 188 -3.71 -21.30 4.24
CA ALA A 188 -4.65 -20.85 3.21
C ALA A 188 -5.16 -22.08 2.46
N ARG A 189 -6.43 -22.07 2.06
CA ARG A 189 -6.97 -23.15 1.23
C ARG A 189 -6.16 -23.26 -0.06
N ASN A 190 -5.87 -24.47 -0.47
CA ASN A 190 -5.04 -24.74 -1.63
C ASN A 190 -5.64 -25.87 -2.46
N ALA A 191 -5.71 -25.68 -3.77
CA ALA A 191 -6.07 -26.71 -4.75
C ALA A 191 -4.90 -27.04 -5.70
N MET A 192 -3.74 -26.41 -5.53
CA MET A 192 -2.54 -26.76 -6.27
C MET A 192 -1.94 -28.08 -5.75
N ALA A 193 -1.21 -28.81 -6.60
CA ALA A 193 -0.48 -30.01 -6.19
C ALA A 193 0.67 -29.72 -5.21
N ALA A 194 1.28 -28.54 -5.33
CA ALA A 194 2.34 -28.07 -4.46
C ALA A 194 1.80 -27.21 -3.32
N LYS A 195 2.52 -27.19 -2.19
CA LYS A 195 2.24 -26.27 -1.09
C LYS A 195 2.49 -24.83 -1.55
N PRO A 196 1.61 -23.86 -1.20
CA PRO A 196 1.83 -22.46 -1.52
C PRO A 196 3.10 -21.90 -0.89
N GLN A 197 3.74 -20.95 -1.57
CA GLN A 197 4.86 -20.17 -1.02
C GLN A 197 4.75 -18.68 -1.38
N PRO A 198 5.41 -17.80 -0.61
CA PRO A 198 5.56 -16.41 -0.99
C PRO A 198 6.45 -16.28 -2.23
N ALA A 199 5.97 -15.53 -3.22
CA ALA A 199 6.74 -15.21 -4.42
C ALA A 199 7.95 -14.32 -4.05
N PRO A 200 9.19 -14.71 -4.36
CA PRO A 200 10.37 -13.92 -4.03
C PRO A 200 10.38 -12.53 -4.69
N PRO A 201 11.04 -11.52 -4.09
CA PRO A 201 11.73 -11.54 -2.79
C PRO A 201 10.76 -11.61 -1.59
N ILE A 202 11.17 -12.32 -0.54
CA ILE A 202 10.37 -12.58 0.66
C ILE A 202 10.89 -11.69 1.79
N PHE A 203 10.00 -11.02 2.51
CA PHE A 203 10.36 -10.19 3.66
C PHE A 203 9.75 -10.70 4.96
N GLN A 204 10.38 -10.39 6.09
CA GLN A 204 9.84 -10.70 7.40
C GLN A 204 8.61 -9.83 7.73
N PRO A 205 7.65 -10.32 8.53
CA PRO A 205 6.47 -9.56 8.98
C PRO A 205 6.78 -8.22 9.63
N GLN A 206 7.93 -8.10 10.29
CA GLN A 206 8.39 -6.89 10.94
C GLN A 206 8.59 -5.74 9.93
N VAL A 207 8.98 -6.04 8.68
CA VAL A 207 9.07 -5.04 7.60
C VAL A 207 7.69 -4.44 7.30
N ALA A 208 6.63 -5.26 7.34
CA ALA A 208 5.27 -4.77 7.17
C ALA A 208 4.81 -3.96 8.39
N ALA A 209 5.19 -4.38 9.61
CA ALA A 209 4.92 -3.62 10.83
C ALA A 209 5.60 -2.25 10.82
N ASP A 210 6.87 -2.18 10.41
CA ASP A 210 7.61 -0.92 10.26
C ASP A 210 6.94 0.02 9.26
N ALA A 211 6.40 -0.51 8.16
CA ALA A 211 5.65 0.27 7.19
C ALA A 211 4.32 0.79 7.75
N VAL A 212 3.59 -0.02 8.50
CA VAL A 212 2.37 0.43 9.20
C VAL A 212 2.71 1.51 10.23
N MET A 213 3.77 1.33 11.02
CA MET A 213 4.22 2.34 11.97
C MET A 213 4.65 3.63 11.28
N LYS A 214 5.39 3.55 10.16
CA LYS A 214 5.74 4.72 9.34
C LYS A 214 4.49 5.43 8.81
N ALA A 215 3.48 4.69 8.35
CA ALA A 215 2.23 5.29 7.88
C ALA A 215 1.53 6.10 8.98
N ILE A 216 1.54 5.58 10.21
CA ILE A 216 0.99 6.26 11.39
C ILE A 216 1.82 7.49 11.75
N ASP A 217 3.15 7.37 11.75
CA ASP A 217 4.07 8.44 12.17
C ASP A 217 4.07 9.62 11.18
N THR A 218 3.88 9.36 9.88
CA THR A 218 3.98 10.38 8.83
C THR A 218 2.65 10.74 8.17
N ASN A 219 1.54 10.10 8.55
CA ASN A 219 0.26 10.17 7.85
C ASN A 219 0.40 9.93 6.33
N ALA A 220 1.26 9.01 5.94
CA ALA A 220 1.49 8.72 4.52
C ALA A 220 0.19 8.25 3.87
N ARG A 221 -0.19 8.86 2.75
CA ARG A 221 -1.36 8.44 1.97
C ARG A 221 -1.21 6.99 1.51
N GLU A 222 -0.01 6.64 1.06
CA GLU A 222 0.30 5.32 0.52
C GLU A 222 1.80 5.03 0.64
N LEU A 223 2.13 3.83 1.13
CA LEU A 223 3.49 3.32 1.22
C LEU A 223 3.64 2.06 0.36
N LEU A 224 4.69 2.04 -0.46
CA LEU A 224 5.14 0.87 -1.22
C LEU A 224 6.26 0.19 -0.46
N VAL A 225 6.08 -1.09 -0.13
CA VAL A 225 7.02 -1.84 0.71
C VAL A 225 7.76 -2.87 -0.15
N GLY A 226 9.08 -2.84 -0.10
CA GLY A 226 9.96 -3.63 -0.96
C GLY A 226 10.10 -3.04 -2.35
N ARG A 227 11.31 -3.18 -2.93
CA ARG A 227 11.60 -2.78 -4.31
C ARG A 227 10.69 -3.50 -5.31
N SER A 228 10.32 -4.74 -5.02
CA SER A 228 9.42 -5.54 -5.85
C SER A 228 8.06 -4.87 -6.05
N VAL A 229 7.48 -4.25 -5.03
CA VAL A 229 6.19 -3.55 -5.18
C VAL A 229 6.31 -2.34 -6.10
N ILE A 230 7.42 -1.60 -6.02
CA ILE A 230 7.69 -0.47 -6.91
C ILE A 230 7.81 -0.94 -8.36
N GLU A 231 8.56 -2.03 -8.58
CA GLU A 231 8.74 -2.63 -9.91
C GLU A 231 7.41 -3.12 -10.49
N LEU A 232 6.55 -3.73 -9.69
CA LEU A 232 5.21 -4.16 -10.10
C LEU A 232 4.35 -2.95 -10.53
N VAL A 233 4.34 -1.87 -9.74
CA VAL A 233 3.55 -0.66 -10.03
C VAL A 233 3.94 -0.02 -11.36
N PHE A 234 5.24 0.19 -11.58
CA PHE A 234 5.71 0.92 -12.77
C PHE A 234 5.93 0.01 -13.98
N GLY A 235 6.21 -1.28 -13.77
CA GLY A 235 6.40 -2.26 -14.83
C GLY A 235 5.10 -2.53 -15.59
N ASP A 236 4.01 -2.83 -14.86
CA ASP A 236 2.70 -3.14 -15.46
C ASP A 236 2.17 -1.95 -16.28
N MET A 237 2.41 -0.73 -15.81
CA MET A 237 2.05 0.49 -16.54
C MET A 237 2.74 0.62 -17.91
N LEU A 238 3.97 0.11 -18.06
CA LEU A 238 4.76 0.31 -19.26
C LEU A 238 4.64 -0.83 -20.27
N LEU A 239 4.57 -2.09 -19.80
CA LEU A 239 4.68 -3.28 -20.65
C LEU A 239 3.70 -4.41 -20.24
N PRO A 240 2.38 -4.15 -20.16
CA PRO A 240 1.42 -5.10 -19.58
C PRO A 240 1.40 -6.45 -20.30
N GLY A 241 1.36 -6.45 -21.65
CA GLY A 241 1.31 -7.70 -22.42
C GLY A 241 2.59 -8.55 -22.33
N MET A 242 3.75 -7.96 -22.08
CA MET A 242 4.98 -8.73 -21.83
C MET A 242 4.94 -9.38 -20.45
N ILE A 243 4.47 -8.64 -19.46
CA ILE A 243 4.38 -9.12 -18.08
C ILE A 243 3.29 -10.18 -17.95
N ASP A 244 2.20 -10.11 -18.71
CA ASP A 244 1.20 -11.19 -18.79
C ASP A 244 1.81 -12.49 -19.29
N LYS A 245 2.60 -12.45 -20.36
CA LYS A 245 3.31 -13.63 -20.88
C LYS A 245 4.32 -14.18 -19.86
N GLN A 246 5.03 -13.31 -19.16
CA GLN A 246 5.94 -13.70 -18.09
C GLN A 246 5.17 -14.37 -16.93
N MET A 247 4.05 -13.79 -16.49
CA MET A 247 3.24 -14.33 -15.39
C MET A 247 2.56 -15.65 -15.75
N ALA A 248 2.27 -15.90 -17.03
CA ALA A 248 1.71 -17.17 -17.50
C ALA A 248 2.62 -18.38 -17.19
N THR A 249 3.93 -18.17 -17.03
CA THR A 249 4.88 -19.22 -16.62
C THR A 249 5.42 -18.96 -15.22
N SER A 250 6.26 -17.93 -15.07
CA SER A 250 6.98 -17.67 -13.81
C SER A 250 6.04 -17.31 -12.66
N GLY A 251 4.85 -16.78 -12.95
CA GLY A 251 3.84 -16.44 -11.94
C GLY A 251 3.21 -17.68 -11.29
N TYR A 252 3.07 -18.79 -12.02
CA TYR A 252 2.64 -20.08 -11.46
C TYR A 252 3.77 -20.67 -10.60
N GLU A 253 4.97 -20.75 -11.16
CA GLU A 253 6.15 -21.34 -10.49
C GLU A 253 6.52 -20.61 -9.21
N ALA A 254 6.45 -19.27 -9.18
CA ALA A 254 6.80 -18.48 -8.00
C ALA A 254 5.88 -18.73 -6.79
N GLN A 255 4.66 -19.23 -7.01
CA GLN A 255 3.67 -19.48 -5.95
C GLN A 255 3.64 -20.93 -5.46
N ALA A 256 4.25 -21.84 -6.21
CA ALA A 256 4.38 -23.26 -5.86
C ALA A 256 5.73 -23.53 -5.21
N SER A 257 5.75 -24.17 -4.04
CA SER A 257 6.99 -24.71 -3.46
C SER A 257 7.41 -26.01 -4.15
N ASP A 258 8.58 -26.53 -3.78
CA ASP A 258 9.05 -27.87 -4.12
C ASP A 258 8.36 -28.98 -3.30
N GLN A 259 7.54 -28.62 -2.31
CA GLN A 259 6.83 -29.56 -1.43
C GLN A 259 5.43 -29.85 -1.96
N LYS A 260 5.02 -31.12 -1.89
CA LYS A 260 3.62 -31.51 -2.15
C LYS A 260 2.70 -31.06 -1.02
N ASP A 261 1.47 -30.72 -1.37
CA ASP A 261 0.42 -30.48 -0.39
C ASP A 261 -0.37 -31.77 -0.13
N TRP A 262 -0.33 -32.27 1.10
CA TRP A 262 -0.92 -33.56 1.48
C TRP A 262 -2.37 -33.44 2.00
N GLY A 263 -3.03 -32.32 1.79
CA GLY A 263 -4.37 -32.06 2.33
C GLY A 263 -4.29 -31.69 3.81
N ARG A 264 -3.98 -30.42 4.06
CA ARG A 264 -3.89 -29.83 5.41
C ARG A 264 -5.18 -29.08 5.79
N PRO A 265 -5.47 -28.89 7.08
CA PRO A 265 -6.53 -27.97 7.53
C PRO A 265 -6.33 -26.57 6.96
N ASP A 266 -7.43 -25.89 6.64
CA ASP A 266 -7.42 -24.53 6.10
C ASP A 266 -8.27 -23.55 6.89
N ASN A 267 -8.00 -22.26 6.70
CA ASN A 267 -8.63 -21.18 7.47
C ASN A 267 -9.86 -20.54 6.82
N LEU A 268 -10.38 -21.11 5.71
CA LEU A 268 -11.44 -20.46 4.92
C LEU A 268 -12.79 -20.56 5.64
N GLU A 269 -13.12 -21.73 6.20
CA GLU A 269 -14.37 -21.91 6.98
C GLU A 269 -14.27 -21.33 8.40
N GLY A 270 -13.11 -21.45 9.02
CA GLY A 270 -12.94 -21.11 10.43
C GLY A 270 -11.48 -20.89 10.81
N PRO A 271 -11.21 -20.47 12.05
CA PRO A 271 -9.85 -20.48 12.57
C PRO A 271 -9.34 -21.93 12.64
N ILE A 272 -8.07 -22.13 12.28
CA ILE A 272 -7.38 -23.39 12.53
C ILE A 272 -6.53 -23.30 13.80
N ASP A 273 -6.29 -24.46 14.39
CA ASP A 273 -5.26 -24.64 15.41
C ASP A 273 -3.88 -24.52 14.76
N TYR A 274 -3.21 -23.40 15.01
CA TYR A 274 -1.90 -23.09 14.48
C TYR A 274 -1.21 -22.12 15.44
N PRO A 275 0.10 -22.29 15.72
CA PRO A 275 0.80 -21.46 16.69
C PRO A 275 0.62 -19.96 16.43
N PRO A 276 0.31 -19.14 17.44
CA PRO A 276 0.10 -17.72 17.20
C PRO A 276 1.44 -17.00 17.05
N ARG A 277 1.92 -16.96 15.81
CA ARG A 277 3.18 -16.30 15.45
C ARG A 277 2.98 -15.28 14.34
N ALA A 278 3.86 -14.29 14.33
CA ALA A 278 3.95 -13.36 13.21
C ALA A 278 4.54 -14.05 11.97
N GLU A 279 5.57 -14.86 12.18
CA GLU A 279 6.38 -15.45 11.10
C GLU A 279 5.82 -16.77 10.57
N GLY A 280 5.95 -16.98 9.27
CA GLY A 280 5.63 -18.25 8.61
C GLY A 280 6.82 -19.20 8.50
N SER A 281 6.63 -20.27 7.74
CA SER A 281 7.64 -21.33 7.54
C SER A 281 8.79 -20.96 6.60
N TYR A 282 8.82 -19.75 6.04
CA TYR A 282 9.79 -19.32 5.03
C TYR A 282 10.86 -18.35 5.58
N GLY A 283 11.07 -18.32 6.91
CA GLY A 283 12.01 -17.39 7.56
C GLY A 283 13.45 -17.50 7.06
N HIS A 284 13.89 -18.70 6.66
CA HIS A 284 15.23 -18.94 6.12
C HIS A 284 15.51 -18.25 4.76
N ARG A 285 14.47 -17.78 4.06
CA ARG A 285 14.56 -17.02 2.80
C ARG A 285 14.09 -15.56 2.95
N ALA A 286 13.66 -15.18 4.15
CA ALA A 286 13.02 -13.90 4.39
C ALA A 286 14.02 -12.83 4.82
N GLU A 287 14.03 -11.71 4.12
CA GLU A 287 14.88 -10.57 4.46
C GLU A 287 14.30 -9.81 5.66
N PRO A 288 15.12 -9.44 6.66
CA PRO A 288 14.65 -8.74 7.86
C PRO A 288 14.36 -7.25 7.62
N SER A 289 14.76 -6.71 6.48
CA SER A 289 14.60 -5.30 6.12
C SER A 289 14.14 -5.15 4.69
N GLY A 290 13.32 -4.14 4.41
CA GLY A 290 12.89 -3.80 3.06
C GLY A 290 12.77 -2.29 2.88
N LEU A 291 12.93 -1.83 1.64
CA LEU A 291 12.74 -0.42 1.30
C LEU A 291 11.27 -0.02 1.49
N ILE A 292 10.99 1.07 2.20
CA ILE A 292 9.63 1.60 2.38
C ILE A 292 9.55 3.00 1.79
N VAL A 293 8.86 3.14 0.66
CA VAL A 293 8.80 4.38 -0.13
C VAL A 293 7.41 4.98 -0.07
N ASP A 294 7.34 6.31 0.11
CA ASP A 294 6.10 7.05 -0.08
C ASP A 294 5.73 7.08 -1.56
N ALA A 295 4.53 6.59 -1.88
CA ALA A 295 4.12 6.41 -3.27
C ALA A 295 3.93 7.75 -4.01
N ASP A 296 3.55 8.83 -3.32
CA ASP A 296 3.46 10.16 -3.95
C ASP A 296 4.84 10.70 -4.30
N MET A 297 5.83 10.47 -3.43
CA MET A 297 7.22 10.82 -3.75
C MET A 297 7.74 9.98 -4.92
N ALA A 298 7.46 8.68 -4.95
CA ALA A 298 7.85 7.81 -6.07
C ALA A 298 7.22 8.26 -7.39
N ARG A 299 5.91 8.56 -7.40
CA ARG A 299 5.20 9.07 -8.59
C ARG A 299 5.77 10.40 -9.07
N LYS A 300 6.01 11.36 -8.17
CA LYS A 300 6.62 12.66 -8.51
C LYS A 300 8.02 12.48 -9.08
N ALA A 301 8.84 11.62 -8.46
CA ALA A 301 10.18 11.33 -8.95
C ALA A 301 10.15 10.71 -10.36
N ALA A 302 9.22 9.78 -10.63
CA ALA A 302 9.07 9.19 -11.95
C ALA A 302 8.67 10.22 -13.02
N VAL A 303 7.68 11.09 -12.72
CA VAL A 303 7.22 12.13 -13.65
C VAL A 303 8.32 13.16 -13.92
N PHE A 304 8.87 13.80 -12.88
CA PHE A 304 9.85 14.86 -13.05
C PHE A 304 11.22 14.34 -13.52
N GLY A 305 11.60 13.12 -13.10
CA GLY A 305 12.78 12.44 -13.61
C GLY A 305 12.66 12.13 -15.10
N GLY A 306 11.49 11.63 -15.54
CA GLY A 306 11.22 11.39 -16.97
C GLY A 306 11.32 12.66 -17.82
N VAL A 307 10.75 13.77 -17.34
CA VAL A 307 10.85 15.07 -18.02
C VAL A 307 12.31 15.54 -18.13
N ALA A 308 13.09 15.41 -17.05
CA ALA A 308 14.50 15.79 -17.06
C ALA A 308 15.34 14.96 -18.05
N ILE A 309 15.09 13.64 -18.12
CA ILE A 309 15.74 12.75 -19.09
C ILE A 309 15.35 13.14 -20.52
N ALA A 310 14.06 13.35 -20.78
CA ALA A 310 13.57 13.75 -22.11
C ALA A 310 14.18 15.09 -22.56
N PHE A 311 14.27 16.07 -21.64
CA PHE A 311 14.89 17.35 -21.91
C PHE A 311 16.40 17.21 -22.17
N GLY A 312 17.11 16.40 -21.38
CA GLY A 312 18.53 16.12 -21.58
C GLY A 312 18.83 15.44 -22.92
N LEU A 313 18.01 14.46 -23.31
CA LEU A 313 18.10 13.80 -24.62
C LEU A 313 17.78 14.77 -25.76
N GLY A 314 16.75 15.60 -25.61
CA GLY A 314 16.41 16.64 -26.59
C GLY A 314 17.54 17.67 -26.77
N ALA A 315 18.16 18.11 -25.68
CA ALA A 315 19.32 19.01 -25.71
C ALA A 315 20.55 18.35 -26.36
N ALA A 316 20.81 17.07 -26.07
CA ALA A 316 21.91 16.31 -26.68
C ALA A 316 21.72 16.12 -28.19
N ILE A 317 20.50 15.75 -28.62
CA ILE A 317 20.14 15.59 -30.03
C ILE A 317 20.19 16.96 -30.74
N GLY A 318 19.63 18.01 -30.13
CA GLY A 318 19.67 19.37 -30.66
C GLY A 318 21.09 19.91 -30.79
N GLY A 319 21.97 19.64 -29.82
CA GLY A 319 23.39 19.97 -29.89
C GLY A 319 24.14 19.20 -30.99
N PHE A 320 23.83 17.92 -31.17
CA PHE A 320 24.42 17.08 -32.22
C PHE A 320 23.98 17.48 -33.63
N LEU A 321 22.71 17.84 -33.81
CA LEU A 321 22.15 18.31 -35.09
C LEU A 321 22.55 19.76 -35.40
N GLY A 322 22.59 20.63 -34.39
CA GLY A 322 23.02 22.02 -34.51
C GLY A 322 24.54 22.19 -34.74
N GLY A 323 25.35 21.21 -34.36
CA GLY A 323 26.81 21.21 -34.57
C GLY A 323 27.27 20.89 -35.99
N ARG A 324 26.39 20.42 -36.88
CA ARG A 324 26.73 20.02 -38.26
C ARG A 324 26.39 21.05 -39.34
N GLY A 325 25.91 22.24 -38.96
CA GLY A 325 25.42 23.26 -39.89
C GLY A 325 26.07 24.63 -39.73
N ARG A 326 27.39 24.73 -39.90
CA ARG A 326 28.02 26.03 -40.24
C ARG A 326 28.82 25.86 -41.54
N PRO A 327 28.27 26.29 -42.70
CA PRO A 327 29.09 26.46 -43.88
C PRO A 327 30.11 27.58 -43.62
N ALA A 328 31.36 27.32 -43.95
CA ALA A 328 32.41 28.34 -43.98
C ALA A 328 32.03 29.42 -45.01
N SER A 329 31.93 30.67 -44.56
CA SER A 329 31.82 31.83 -45.46
C SER A 329 33.22 32.21 -45.96
N PRO A 330 33.48 32.27 -47.28
CA PRO A 330 34.73 32.78 -47.81
C PRO A 330 34.70 34.31 -47.96
N ASN A 331 35.72 34.96 -47.38
CA ASN A 331 36.38 36.21 -47.75
C ASN A 331 35.57 37.44 -48.25
N GLY A 332 35.63 38.50 -47.44
CA GLY A 332 36.22 39.79 -47.84
C GLY A 332 35.33 40.81 -48.58
N VAL A 333 35.15 42.00 -47.99
CA VAL A 333 35.67 43.30 -48.46
C VAL A 333 35.21 44.38 -47.47
N ALA A 334 36.17 45.18 -47.02
CA ALA A 334 35.97 46.33 -46.14
C ALA A 334 35.49 47.56 -46.94
N MET A 335 34.66 48.41 -46.32
CA MET A 335 34.52 49.81 -46.75
C MET A 335 34.23 50.72 -45.56
N GLN A 336 34.82 51.92 -45.65
CA GLN A 336 35.14 52.87 -44.60
C GLN A 336 33.97 53.74 -44.08
N ASP A 337 34.08 54.03 -42.78
CA ASP A 337 33.87 55.31 -42.08
C ASP A 337 33.44 56.55 -42.89
N ASN A 338 32.34 57.21 -42.49
CA ASN A 338 32.36 58.67 -42.29
C ASN A 338 31.13 59.27 -41.55
N ARG A 339 31.44 60.17 -40.59
CA ARG A 339 30.70 61.38 -40.12
C ARG A 339 29.59 61.28 -39.05
N ARG A 340 30.05 61.51 -37.80
CA ARG A 340 29.76 62.59 -36.82
C ARG A 340 28.32 63.06 -36.46
N PRO A 341 28.14 63.62 -35.23
CA PRO A 341 26.91 63.57 -34.44
C PRO A 341 26.24 64.94 -34.18
N TRP A 342 24.93 64.92 -33.92
CA TRP A 342 24.10 65.98 -33.32
C TRP A 342 22.95 65.25 -32.60
N GLY A 343 22.51 65.50 -31.37
CA GLY A 343 22.66 66.63 -30.44
C GLY A 343 21.26 66.99 -29.93
N TYR A 344 21.06 66.96 -28.59
CA TYR A 344 19.98 67.62 -27.81
C TYR A 344 18.52 67.08 -28.06
N ASP A 345 17.55 67.01 -27.15
CA ASP A 345 17.36 67.40 -25.74
C ASP A 345 16.01 66.79 -25.26
N ARG A 346 15.87 66.54 -23.94
CA ARG A 346 14.54 66.48 -23.23
C ARG A 346 14.08 67.94 -22.94
N PRO A 347 12.86 68.31 -22.45
CA PRO A 347 11.85 67.60 -21.62
C PRO A 347 10.37 68.08 -21.92
N PRO A 348 9.42 68.30 -20.96
CA PRO A 348 8.75 67.43 -19.96
C PRO A 348 7.18 67.40 -20.02
N ALA A 349 6.59 66.50 -19.21
CA ALA A 349 5.36 66.60 -18.39
C ALA A 349 3.96 67.00 -18.95
N GLY A 350 2.94 66.28 -18.43
CA GLY A 350 1.50 66.58 -18.52
C GLY A 350 0.76 65.52 -19.35
N SER A 351 -0.40 64.97 -19.00
CA SER A 351 -1.43 65.34 -18.04
C SER A 351 -2.37 64.12 -17.80
N SER A 352 -3.19 64.24 -16.75
CA SER A 352 -4.44 63.54 -16.38
C SER A 352 -5.15 62.66 -17.45
N VAL A 353 -5.88 61.60 -17.08
CA VAL A 353 -7.30 61.66 -16.66
C VAL A 353 -7.82 60.26 -16.26
N ARG A 354 -8.59 60.23 -15.15
CA ARG A 354 -9.79 59.40 -14.73
C ARG A 354 -9.95 57.96 -15.27
N ALA A 355 -10.09 56.92 -14.45
CA ALA A 355 -11.17 56.55 -13.50
C ALA A 355 -12.45 55.90 -14.11
N LEU A 356 -12.61 54.59 -13.81
CA LEU A 356 -13.83 53.78 -13.53
C LEU A 356 -14.90 53.57 -14.63
N PRO A 357 -15.89 52.65 -14.45
CA PRO A 357 -16.04 51.43 -13.60
C PRO A 357 -16.33 50.18 -14.50
N HIS A 358 -16.60 48.94 -14.09
CA HIS A 358 -17.24 48.29 -12.93
C HIS A 358 -16.62 46.89 -12.72
#